data_AF-A0A7V8VPU0-F1
#
_entry.id   AF-A0A7V8VPU0-F1
#
_cell.length_a   1.000
_cell.length_b   1.000
_cell.length_c   1.000
_cell.angle_alpha   90.00
_cell.angle_beta   90.00
_cell.angle_gamma   90.00
#
_symmetry.space_group_name_H-M   'P 1'
#
loop_
_entity.id
_entity.type
_entity.pdbx_description
1 polymer ?
#
loop_
_entity_poly.entity_id
_entity_poly.type
_entity_poly.pdbx_seq_one_letter_code
_entity_poly.pdbx_strand_id
1 'polypeptide(L)'
;DGAAPGEIALFDERDGGTIVMGDALINFGSSGFAFLPARYCGDHKQMRKSLRKLSEYSFERMLFAHGTPILSGPRQRFITLLQENA
;
A
#
# COMPACT_ATOMS: atom_id res chain seq x y z
N ASP A 1 2.95 -12.20 4.18
CA ASP A 1 3.19 -11.14 5.19
C ASP A 1 3.33 -9.78 4.56
N GLY A 2 2.81 -8.77 5.28
CA GLY A 2 2.99 -7.34 5.02
C GLY A 2 4.19 -6.81 5.81
N ALA A 3 4.02 -5.69 6.51
CA ALA A 3 5.03 -5.15 7.43
C ALA A 3 5.25 -6.09 8.61
N ALA A 4 4.17 -6.63 9.18
CA ALA A 4 4.20 -7.64 10.24
C ALA A 4 3.62 -8.99 9.75
N PRO A 5 3.96 -10.11 10.41
CA PRO A 5 3.34 -11.40 10.15
C PRO A 5 1.82 -11.31 10.24
N GLY A 6 1.12 -11.84 9.23
CA GLY A 6 -0.35 -11.87 9.23
C GLY A 6 -1.05 -10.55 8.87
N GLU A 7 -0.32 -9.48 8.53
CA GLU A 7 -0.96 -8.27 8.00
C GLU A 7 -1.74 -8.57 6.71
N ILE A 8 -2.94 -7.96 6.61
CA ILE A 8 -3.84 -8.05 5.46
C ILE A 8 -4.16 -6.67 4.91
N ALA A 9 -4.57 -6.63 3.64
CA ALA A 9 -5.27 -5.50 3.04
C ALA A 9 -6.67 -5.96 2.64
N LEU A 10 -7.65 -5.06 2.76
CA LEU A 10 -9.02 -5.33 2.33
C LEU A 10 -9.27 -4.64 0.99
N PHE A 11 -9.91 -5.35 0.08
CA PHE A 11 -10.39 -4.79 -1.19
C PHE A 11 -11.92 -4.81 -1.20
N ASP A 12 -12.50 -3.64 -1.48
CA ASP A 12 -13.93 -3.46 -1.72
C ASP A 12 -14.11 -2.96 -3.14
N GLU A 13 -14.78 -3.75 -3.99
CA GLU A 13 -14.93 -3.47 -5.43
C GLU A 13 -15.88 -2.31 -5.76
N ARG A 14 -16.69 -1.85 -4.79
CA ARG A 14 -17.72 -0.83 -5.00
C ARG A 14 -17.13 0.51 -5.42
N ASP A 15 -17.92 1.26 -6.19
CA ASP A 15 -17.64 2.63 -6.63
C ASP A 15 -16.31 2.81 -7.38
N GLY A 16 -15.79 1.77 -8.03
CA GLY A 16 -14.49 1.78 -8.71
C GLY A 16 -13.32 1.27 -7.87
N GLY A 17 -13.60 0.67 -6.72
CA GLY A 17 -12.61 -0.05 -5.91
C GLY A 17 -11.95 0.80 -4.83
N THR A 18 -11.88 0.25 -3.61
CA THR A 18 -11.19 0.82 -2.46
C THR A 18 -10.28 -0.23 -1.86
N ILE A 19 -9.00 0.10 -1.66
CA ILE A 19 -8.08 -0.70 -0.85
C ILE A 19 -7.95 -0.07 0.54
N VAL A 20 -8.09 -0.88 1.59
CA VAL A 20 -7.78 -0.49 2.97
C VAL A 20 -6.48 -1.19 3.38
N MET A 21 -5.44 -0.40 3.61
CA MET A 21 -4.12 -0.88 3.98
C MET A 21 -3.92 -0.89 5.49
N GLY A 22 -3.12 -1.86 5.96
CA GLY A 22 -2.40 -1.76 7.22
C GLY A 22 -1.21 -0.81 7.13
N ASP A 23 -0.13 -1.12 7.83
CA ASP A 23 1.06 -0.26 7.91
C ASP A 23 2.03 -0.43 6.75
N ALA A 24 1.92 -1.49 5.93
CA ALA A 24 2.87 -1.77 4.84
C ALA A 24 3.04 -0.63 3.83
N LEU A 25 2.00 0.21 3.67
CA LEU A 25 2.04 1.48 2.97
C LEU A 25 1.55 2.59 3.89
N ILE A 26 2.20 3.74 3.80
CA ILE A 26 1.83 4.95 4.54
C ILE A 26 1.62 6.10 3.56
N ASN A 27 0.78 7.07 3.94
CA ASN A 27 0.67 8.36 3.26
C ASN A 27 0.72 9.50 4.28
N PHE A 28 1.82 9.59 5.03
CA PHE A 28 1.89 10.33 6.29
C PHE A 28 3.04 11.33 6.36
N GLY A 29 2.74 12.56 6.80
CA GLY A 29 3.72 13.60 7.09
C GLY A 29 4.66 13.89 5.92
N SER A 30 5.94 14.10 6.23
CA SER A 30 6.99 14.36 5.23
C SER A 30 7.39 13.13 4.41
N SER A 31 7.04 11.91 4.86
CA SER A 31 7.29 10.69 4.10
C SER A 31 6.38 10.57 2.87
N GLY A 32 5.21 11.22 2.90
CA GLY A 32 4.23 11.11 1.83
C GLY A 32 3.82 9.65 1.59
N PHE A 33 3.47 9.33 0.34
CA PHE A 33 3.09 7.98 -0.07
C PHE A 33 4.32 7.11 -0.28
N ALA A 34 4.55 6.18 0.64
CA ALA A 34 5.77 5.39 0.69
C ALA A 34 5.55 3.99 1.29
N PHE A 35 6.53 3.11 1.12
CA PHE A 35 6.62 1.87 1.90
C PHE A 35 6.93 2.18 3.35
N LEU A 36 6.47 1.31 4.25
CA LEU A 36 6.95 1.36 5.63
C LEU A 36 8.48 1.16 5.68
N PRO A 37 9.23 1.97 6.44
CA PRO A 37 10.68 1.80 6.56
C PRO A 37 11.07 0.40 7.05
N ALA A 38 12.13 -0.17 6.46
CA ALA A 38 12.55 -1.55 6.70
C ALA A 38 12.78 -1.89 8.19
N ARG A 39 13.19 -0.92 9.01
CA ARG A 39 13.38 -1.09 10.47
C ARG A 39 12.11 -1.45 11.24
N TYR A 40 10.93 -1.25 10.65
CA TYR A 40 9.64 -1.60 11.23
C TYR A 40 9.04 -2.87 10.61
N CYS A 41 9.74 -3.49 9.65
CA CYS A 41 9.24 -4.65 8.93
C CYS A 41 9.93 -5.93 9.42
N GLY A 42 9.19 -7.04 9.50
CA GLY A 42 9.79 -8.35 9.70
C GLY A 42 10.66 -8.79 8.51
N ASP A 43 10.11 -8.68 7.30
CA ASP A 43 10.84 -8.86 6.04
C ASP A 43 10.35 -7.85 4.99
N HIS A 44 11.13 -6.78 4.81
CA HIS A 44 10.79 -5.70 3.88
C HIS A 44 10.76 -6.15 2.40
N LYS A 45 11.56 -7.16 2.02
CA LYS A 45 11.55 -7.69 0.64
C LYS A 45 10.28 -8.50 0.40
N GLN A 46 9.91 -9.34 1.35
CA GLN A 46 8.67 -10.11 1.28
C GLN A 46 7.45 -9.20 1.32
N MET A 47 7.44 -8.15 2.14
CA MET A 47 6.38 -7.12 2.15
C MET A 47 6.18 -6.52 0.75
N ARG A 48 7.26 -6.07 0.10
CA ARG A 48 7.21 -5.53 -1.26
C ARG A 48 6.67 -6.55 -2.27
N LYS A 49 7.07 -7.82 -2.15
CA LYS A 49 6.54 -8.91 -2.99
C LYS A 49 5.04 -9.13 -2.77
N SER A 50 4.57 -9.08 -1.52
CA SER A 50 3.14 -9.18 -1.20
C SER A 50 2.35 -8.01 -1.77
N LEU A 51 2.85 -6.78 -1.62
CA LEU A 51 2.19 -5.57 -2.14
C LEU A 51 1.98 -5.64 -3.66
N ARG A 52 2.93 -6.18 -4.44
CA ARG A 52 2.77 -6.32 -5.90
C ARG A 52 1.50 -7.06 -6.34
N LYS A 53 0.94 -7.93 -5.50
CA LYS A 53 -0.33 -8.63 -5.76
C LYS A 53 -1.52 -7.66 -5.88
N LEU A 54 -1.46 -6.51 -5.19
CA LEU A 54 -2.51 -5.50 -5.24
C LEU A 54 -2.61 -4.81 -6.62
N SER A 55 -1.57 -4.91 -7.46
CA SER A 55 -1.58 -4.38 -8.84
C SER A 55 -2.58 -5.07 -9.75
N GLU A 56 -3.02 -6.28 -9.39
CA GLU A 56 -4.04 -7.06 -10.10
C GLU A 56 -5.45 -6.48 -9.93
N TYR A 57 -5.66 -5.64 -8.91
CA TYR A 57 -6.95 -5.03 -8.61
C TYR A 57 -7.09 -3.65 -9.29
N SER A 58 -8.31 -3.32 -9.66
CA SER A 58 -8.70 -1.97 -10.07
C SER A 58 -9.26 -1.22 -8.87
N PHE A 59 -8.65 -0.09 -8.52
CA PHE A 59 -9.06 0.71 -7.37
C PHE A 59 -8.81 2.20 -7.61
N GLU A 60 -9.78 3.02 -7.21
CA GLU A 60 -9.76 4.49 -7.29
C GLU A 60 -9.46 5.14 -5.94
N ARG A 61 -9.54 4.37 -4.85
CA ARG A 61 -9.31 4.85 -3.49
C ARG A 61 -8.36 3.94 -2.73
N MET A 62 -7.52 4.55 -1.90
CA MET A 62 -6.67 3.85 -0.96
C MET A 62 -6.71 4.53 0.40
N LEU A 63 -7.02 3.76 1.43
CA LEU A 63 -7.06 4.18 2.83
C LEU A 63 -5.87 3.54 3.56
N PHE A 64 -5.36 4.23 4.57
CA PHE A 64 -4.15 3.84 5.29
C PHE A 64 -4.41 3.80 6.79
N ALA A 65 -3.75 2.87 7.50
CA ALA A 65 -3.70 2.90 8.96
C ALA A 65 -3.08 4.21 9.47
N HIS A 66 -2.05 4.71 8.78
CA HIS A 66 -1.38 5.96 9.07
C HIS A 66 -1.26 6.85 7.82
N GLY A 67 -1.88 8.02 7.87
CA GLY A 67 -1.80 9.01 6.81
C GLY A 67 -3.15 9.45 6.26
N THR A 68 -3.07 10.31 5.25
CA THR A 68 -4.23 10.85 4.56
C THR A 68 -4.69 9.86 3.48
N PRO A 69 -5.99 9.59 3.31
CA PRO A 69 -6.46 8.75 2.21
C PRO A 69 -6.12 9.36 0.84
N ILE A 70 -5.94 8.52 -0.17
CA ILE A 70 -5.89 8.95 -1.58
C ILE A 70 -7.24 8.59 -2.19
N LEU A 71 -8.02 9.62 -2.57
CA LEU A 71 -9.40 9.45 -3.00
C LEU A 71 -9.59 9.39 -4.53
N SER A 72 -8.52 9.59 -5.29
CA SER A 72 -8.53 9.55 -6.76
C SER A 72 -7.15 9.18 -7.29
N GLY A 73 -7.10 8.31 -8.30
CA GLY A 73 -5.87 7.92 -9.00
C GLY A 73 -4.74 7.29 -8.15
N PRO A 74 -4.98 6.54 -7.06
CA PRO A 74 -3.91 5.93 -6.27
C PRO A 74 -3.15 4.86 -7.04
N ARG A 75 -3.79 4.18 -8.00
CA ARG A 75 -3.21 3.04 -8.72
C ARG A 75 -1.95 3.41 -9.50
N GLN A 76 -1.94 4.57 -10.17
CA GLN A 76 -0.75 5.04 -10.89
C GLN A 76 0.41 5.31 -9.93
N ARG A 77 0.15 6.00 -8.81
CA ARG A 77 1.15 6.28 -7.77
C ARG A 77 1.69 4.99 -7.18
N PHE A 78 0.83 4.01 -6.93
CA PHE A 78 1.18 2.70 -6.40
C PHE A 78 2.09 1.91 -7.34
N ILE A 79 1.76 1.86 -8.63
CA ILE A 79 2.60 1.19 -9.64
C ILE A 79 3.98 1.86 -9.73
N THR A 80 4.02 3.19 -9.76
CA THR A 80 5.29 3.94 -9.76
C THR A 80 6.13 3.59 -8.52
N LEU A 81 5.53 3.61 -7.33
CA LEU A 81 6.22 3.27 -6.08
C LEU A 81 6.78 1.84 -6.09
N LEU A 82 6.06 0.86 -6.68
CA LEU A 82 6.55 -0.51 -6.83
C LEU A 82 7.74 -0.67 -7.78
N GLN A 83 7.90 0.25 -8.73
CA GLN A 83 9.00 0.27 -9.70
C GLN A 83 10.24 0.98 -9.15
N GLU A 84 10.08 1.88 -8.19
CA GLU A 84 11.19 2.53 -7.51
C GLU A 84 12.00 1.51 -6.68
N ASN A 85 13.27 1.34 -7.05
CA ASN A 85 14.23 0.40 -6.46
C ASN A 85 13.84 -1.09 -6.61
N ALA A 86 13.44 -1.49 -7.83
CA ALA A 86 13.40 -2.89 -8.26
C ALA A 86 14.81 -3.42 -8.56
#